data_AF-A0A151GEC2-F1
#
_entry.id   AF-A0A151GEC2-F1
#
_cell.length_a   1.000
_cell.length_b   1.000
_cell.length_c   1.000
_cell.angle_alpha   90.00
_cell.angle_beta   90.00
_cell.angle_gamma   90.00
#
_symmetry.space_group_name_H-M   'P 1'
#
loop_
_entity.id
_entity.type
_entity.pdbx_description
1 polymer ?
#
loop_
_entity_poly.entity_id
_entity_poly.type
_entity_poly.pdbx_seq_one_letter_code
_entity_poly.pdbx_strand_id
1 'polypeptide(L)' 'MSPFANTQRCSTIFRKNYAMLAVVFGAGFAFEMGFNSSMNKIWDNYNRGRQWKDIRSRYVEGADEDEE' A
#
# COMPACT_ATOMS: atom_id res chain seq x y z
N MET A 1 -54.43 2.39 -10.23
CA MET A 1 -53.76 2.25 -8.92
C MET A 1 -52.54 1.36 -9.12
N SER A 2 -51.43 1.96 -9.56
CA SER A 2 -50.18 1.24 -9.86
C SER A 2 -49.43 0.98 -8.55
N PRO A 3 -49.06 -0.27 -8.23
CA PRO A 3 -48.25 -0.53 -7.04
C PRO A 3 -46.85 0.00 -7.34
N PHE A 4 -46.39 0.95 -6.53
CA PHE A 4 -45.03 1.45 -6.56
C PHE A 4 -44.06 0.27 -6.53
N ALA A 5 -43.24 0.14 -7.58
CA ALA A 5 -42.12 -0.77 -7.61
C ALA A 5 -41.13 -0.34 -6.50
N ASN A 6 -41.12 -1.07 -5.39
CA ASN A 6 -40.15 -0.92 -4.32
C ASN A 6 -38.79 -1.42 -4.83
N THR A 7 -38.01 -0.54 -5.46
CA THR A 7 -36.63 -0.84 -5.83
C THR A 7 -35.77 -0.79 -4.57
N GLN A 8 -35.76 -1.88 -3.79
CA GLN A 8 -34.72 -2.08 -2.80
C GLN A 8 -33.40 -2.37 -3.53
N ARG A 9 -32.60 -1.33 -3.78
CA ARG A 9 -31.16 -1.53 -4.00
C ARG A 9 -30.53 -1.98 -2.69
N CYS A 10 -30.58 -3.28 -2.41
CA CYS A 10 -29.74 -3.89 -1.38
C CYS A 10 -28.30 -3.94 -1.93
N SER A 11 -27.36 -3.23 -1.31
CA SER A 11 -25.94 -3.49 -1.54
C SER A 11 -25.64 -4.89 -0.98
N THR A 12 -25.53 -5.87 -1.87
CA THR A 12 -25.24 -7.27 -1.53
C THR A 12 -23.95 -7.45 -0.72
N ILE A 13 -23.07 -6.44 -0.73
CA ILE A 13 -21.77 -6.42 -0.07
C ILE A 13 -21.88 -6.19 1.45
N PHE A 14 -22.89 -5.43 1.93
CA PHE A 14 -22.96 -5.00 3.34
C PHE A 14 -24.08 -5.63 4.16
N ARG A 15 -24.89 -6.52 3.57
CA ARG A 15 -26.07 -7.11 4.26
C ARG A 15 -25.72 -8.28 5.19
N LYS A 16 -24.50 -8.83 5.12
CA LYS A 16 -24.04 -9.94 5.97
C LYS A 16 -22.78 -9.55 6.73
N ASN A 17 -22.80 -9.69 8.07
CA ASN A 17 -21.69 -9.32 8.96
C ASN A 17 -20.35 -9.95 8.54
N TYR A 18 -20.34 -11.22 8.13
CA TYR A 18 -19.10 -11.87 7.68
C TYR A 18 -18.58 -11.31 6.36
N ALA A 19 -19.47 -10.90 5.43
CA ALA A 19 -19.08 -10.31 4.15
C ALA A 19 -18.45 -8.93 4.36
N MET A 20 -18.98 -8.15 5.31
CA MET A 20 -18.36 -6.90 5.74
C MET A 20 -16.94 -7.13 6.25
N LEU A 21 -16.72 -8.10 7.14
CA LEU A 21 -15.39 -8.41 7.69
C LEU A 21 -14.41 -8.82 6.58
N ALA A 22 -14.84 -9.70 5.67
CA ALA A 22 -14.01 -10.14 4.54
C ALA A 22 -13.61 -8.97 3.64
N VAL A 23 -14.54 -8.05 3.35
CA VAL A 23 -14.29 -6.86 2.52
C VAL A 23 -13.34 -5.90 3.22
N VAL A 24 -13.54 -5.63 4.52
CA VAL A 24 -12.69 -4.72 5.30
C VAL A 24 -11.26 -5.25 5.38
N PHE A 25 -11.09 -6.52 5.75
CA PHE A 25 -9.74 -7.11 5.81
C PHE A 25 -9.10 -7.21 4.43
N GLY A 26 -9.84 -7.66 3.41
CA GLY A 26 -9.33 -7.73 2.04
C GLY A 26 -8.90 -6.37 1.49
N ALA A 27 -9.72 -5.33 1.70
CA ALA A 27 -9.39 -3.97 1.32
C ALA A 27 -8.19 -3.43 2.12
N GLY A 28 -8.09 -3.76 3.41
CA GLY A 28 -6.96 -3.40 4.27
C GLY A 28 -5.64 -3.93 3.71
N PHE A 29 -5.54 -5.22 3.41
CA PHE A 29 -4.32 -5.81 2.84
C PHE A 29 -3.99 -5.26 1.45
N ALA A 30 -5.00 -5.11 0.58
CA ALA A 30 -4.78 -4.56 -0.75
C ALA A 30 -4.29 -3.11 -0.68
N PHE A 31 -4.89 -2.31 0.22
CA PHE A 31 -4.47 -0.93 0.45
C PHE A 31 -3.06 -0.86 1.03
N GLU A 32 -2.73 -1.66 2.05
CA GLU A 32 -1.40 -1.70 2.66
C GLU A 32 -0.31 -1.95 1.61
N MET A 33 -0.48 -2.97 0.77
CA MET A 33 0.50 -3.29 -0.29
C MET A 33 0.68 -2.13 -1.28
N GLY A 34 -0.43 -1.57 -1.78
CA GLY A 34 -0.39 -0.46 -2.74
C GLY A 34 0.18 0.82 -2.13
N PHE A 35 -0.25 1.14 -0.90
CA PHE A 35 0.14 2.34 -0.18
C PHE A 35 1.63 2.31 0.19
N ASN A 36 2.13 1.22 0.79
CA ASN A 36 3.54 1.09 1.14
C ASN A 36 4.44 1.21 -0.11
N SER A 37 4.13 0.51 -1.20
CA SER A 37 4.94 0.60 -2.43
C SER A 37 4.94 2.03 -3.00
N SER A 38 3.79 2.69 -3.01
CA SER A 38 3.66 4.04 -3.54
C SER A 38 4.38 5.07 -2.68
N MET A 39 4.18 5.03 -1.36
CA MET A 39 4.79 5.97 -0.44
C MET A 39 6.31 5.77 -0.35
N ASN A 40 6.80 4.54 -0.39
CA ASN A 40 8.24 4.27 -0.48
C ASN A 40 8.84 4.90 -1.74
N LYS A 41 8.20 4.76 -2.91
CA LYS A 41 8.69 5.40 -4.15
C LYS A 41 8.73 6.93 -4.06
N ILE A 42 7.70 7.54 -3.47
CA ILE A 42 7.65 8.99 -3.28
C ILE A 42 8.77 9.43 -2.35
N TRP A 43 8.94 8.75 -1.22
CA TRP A 43 10.00 9.03 -0.25
C TRP A 43 11.39 8.87 -0.87
N ASP A 44 11.61 7.78 -1.59
CA ASP A 44 12.86 7.45 -2.25
C ASP A 44 13.24 8.48 -3.30
N ASN A 45 12.27 8.96 -4.07
CA ASN A 45 12.50 9.97 -5.09
C ASN A 45 12.85 11.32 -4.47
N TYR A 46 12.17 11.70 -3.38
CA TYR A 46 12.46 12.97 -2.71
C TYR A 46 13.80 12.93 -1.95
N ASN A 47 14.17 11.80 -1.36
CA ASN A 47 15.41 11.67 -0.59
C ASN A 47 16.57 11.09 -1.39
N ARG A 48 16.48 11.09 -2.73
CA ARG A 48 17.54 10.55 -3.61
C ARG A 48 18.89 11.20 -3.31
N GLY A 49 19.93 10.39 -3.22
CA GLY A 49 21.30 10.81 -2.93
C GLY A 49 21.59 11.05 -1.46
N ARG A 50 20.58 10.93 -0.58
CA ARG A 50 20.74 11.01 0.89
C ARG A 50 20.48 9.70 1.59
N GLN A 51 19.90 8.72 0.89
CA GLN A 51 19.58 7.43 1.49
C GLN A 51 20.83 6.57 1.55
N TRP A 52 20.93 5.74 2.59
CA TRP A 52 22.03 4.79 2.72
C TRP A 52 22.21 3.94 1.46
N LYS A 53 21.13 3.45 0.85
CA LYS A 53 21.20 2.68 -0.40
C LYS A 53 21.83 3.42 -1.58
N ASP A 54 21.78 4.76 -1.57
CA ASP A 54 22.36 5.61 -2.61
C ASP A 54 23.84 5.93 -2.35
N ILE A 55 24.28 5.94 -1.08
CA ILE A 55 25.64 6.35 -0.68
C ILE A 55 26.53 5.22 -0.17
N ARG A 56 25.96 4.04 0.11
CA ARG A 56 26.68 2.92 0.77
C ARG A 56 27.93 2.45 0.03
N SER A 57 27.92 2.46 -1.30
CA SER A 57 29.04 1.94 -2.09
C SER A 57 30.32 2.70 -1.77
N ARG A 58 30.21 4.02 -1.57
CA ARG A 58 31.34 4.90 -1.24
C ARG A 58 32.03 4.57 0.09
N TYR A 59 31.34 3.91 1.01
CA TYR A 59 31.85 3.60 2.35
C TYR A 59 32.25 2.13 2.50
N VAL A 60 31.63 1.25 1.72
CA VAL A 60 31.99 -0.18 1.71
C VAL A 60 33.22 -0.41 0.84
N GLU A 61 33.29 0.20 -0.34
CA GLU A 61 34.49 0.11 -1.20
C GLU A 61 35.68 0.85 -0.57
N GLY A 62 35.46 2.00 0.07
CA GLY A 62 36.52 2.72 0.78
C GLY A 62 37.06 1.98 2.01
N ALA A 63 36.26 1.10 2.63
CA ALA A 63 36.75 0.24 3.72
C ALA A 63 37.62 -0.92 3.20
N ASP A 64 37.34 -1.43 2.00
CA ASP A 64 38.14 -2.48 1.37
C ASP A 64 39.46 -1.92 0.80
N GLU A 65 39.48 -0.66 0.30
CA GLU A 65 40.69 0.02 -0.17
C GLU A 65 41.63 0.48 0.97
N ASP A 66 41.10 0.77 2.17
CA ASP A 66 41.90 1.17 3.35
C ASP A 66 42.53 -0.05 4.09
N GLU A 67 42.15 -1.29 3.75
CA GLU A 67 42.70 -2.55 4.31
C GLU A 67 43.80 -3.22 3.44
N GLU A 68 44.09 -2.72 2.22
CA GLU A 68 45.27 -3.10 1.39
C GLU A 68 46.46 -2.13 1.56
#